data_AF-A0A623H4I3-F1
#
_entry.id   AF-A0A623H4I3-F1
#
_cell.length_a   1.000
_cell.length_b   1.000
_cell.length_c   1.000
_cell.angle_alpha   90.00
_cell.angle_beta   90.00
_cell.angle_gamma   90.00
#
_symmetry.space_group_name_H-M   'P 1'
#
loop_
_entity.id
_entity.type
_entity.pdbx_description
1 polymer ?
#
loop_
_entity_poly.entity_id
_entity_poly.type
_entity_poly.pdbx_seq_one_letter_code
_entity_poly.pdbx_strand_id
1 'polypeptide(L)'
;MLSIAIKEQNSHFEHGLKIIMTRLANQWQQKIDFLPPEEIDNADIAFLTLDDDWFSAGCYQIPMHTQHQLRVIICNKCDKEKLMFRPCL
;
A
#
# COMPACT_ATOMS: atom_id res chain seq x y z
N MET A 1 -16.98 -1.28 -8.21
CA MET A 1 -16.60 -0.45 -7.06
C MET A 1 -15.23 -0.93 -6.65
N LEU A 2 -14.25 -0.02 -6.56
CA LEU A 2 -12.85 -0.35 -6.29
C LEU A 2 -12.59 -0.16 -4.80
N SER A 3 -12.28 -1.25 -4.10
CA SER A 3 -11.99 -1.22 -2.67
C SER A 3 -10.51 -0.92 -2.42
N ILE A 4 -10.24 0.00 -1.50
CA ILE A 4 -8.89 0.46 -1.17
C ILE A 4 -8.68 0.34 0.33
N ALA A 5 -7.61 -0.31 0.77
CA ALA A 5 -7.19 -0.33 2.16
C ALA A 5 -5.82 0.34 2.30
N ILE A 6 -5.63 1.10 3.37
CA ILE A 6 -4.38 1.79 3.67
C ILE A 6 -3.98 1.41 5.10
N LYS A 7 -2.82 0.77 5.25
CA LYS A 7 -2.23 0.45 6.56
C LYS A 7 -0.97 1.28 6.71
N GLU A 8 -1.12 2.42 7.37
CA GLU A 8 -0.09 3.42 7.64
C GLU A 8 -0.22 3.91 9.08
N GLN A 9 0.89 4.03 9.80
CA GLN A 9 0.88 4.51 11.19
C GLN A 9 0.74 6.04 11.25
N ASN A 10 1.24 6.75 10.25
CA ASN A 10 1.10 8.19 10.12
C ASN A 10 -0.28 8.56 9.54
N SER A 11 -1.21 8.91 10.43
CA SER A 11 -2.59 9.30 10.07
C SER A 11 -2.68 10.49 9.11
N HIS A 12 -1.72 11.43 9.15
CA HIS A 12 -1.69 12.53 8.19
C HIS A 12 -1.37 12.05 6.78
N PHE A 13 -0.46 11.09 6.66
CA PHE A 13 -0.10 10.50 5.37
C PHE A 13 -1.25 9.65 4.81
N GLU A 14 -1.85 8.81 5.65
CA GLU A 14 -3.06 8.04 5.30
C GLU A 14 -4.18 8.96 4.77
N HIS A 15 -4.45 10.05 5.48
CA HIS A 15 -5.46 11.02 5.07
C HIS A 15 -5.11 11.71 3.74
N GLY A 16 -3.84 12.07 3.55
CA GLY A 16 -3.35 12.63 2.29
C GLY A 16 -3.58 11.69 1.09
N LEU A 17 -3.29 10.40 1.27
CA LEU A 17 -3.58 9.37 0.26
C LEU A 17 -5.08 9.27 -0.04
N LYS A 18 -5.95 9.27 0.98
CA LYS A 18 -7.41 9.26 0.79
C LYS A 18 -7.89 10.43 -0.06
N ILE A 19 -7.37 11.64 0.18
CA ILE A 19 -7.70 12.83 -0.61
C ILE A 19 -7.29 12.65 -2.08
N ILE A 20 -6.05 12.21 -2.34
CA ILE A 20 -5.53 12.04 -3.70
C ILE A 20 -6.35 10.98 -4.45
N MET A 21 -6.60 9.83 -3.81
CA MET A 21 -7.36 8.73 -4.42
C MET A 21 -8.80 9.14 -4.71
N THR A 22 -9.45 9.88 -3.80
CA THR A 22 -10.81 10.39 -4.02
C THR A 22 -10.84 11.35 -5.22
N ARG A 23 -9.84 12.23 -5.35
CA ARG A 23 -9.76 13.15 -6.51
C ARG A 23 -9.59 12.39 -7.83
N LEU A 24 -8.68 11.42 -7.88
CA LEU A 24 -8.46 10.59 -9.07
C LEU A 24 -9.70 9.77 -9.43
N ALA A 25 -10.34 9.16 -8.43
CA ALA A 25 -11.57 8.40 -8.60
C ALA A 25 -12.70 9.26 -9.18
N ASN A 26 -12.89 10.48 -8.67
CA ASN A 26 -13.85 11.43 -9.23
C ASN A 26 -13.53 11.80 -10.68
N GLN A 27 -12.26 12.07 -10.99
CA GLN A 27 -11.82 12.42 -12.35
C GLN A 27 -12.08 11.29 -13.34
N TRP A 28 -11.90 10.03 -12.92
CA TRP A 28 -12.13 8.85 -13.75
C TRP A 28 -13.54 8.28 -13.66
N GLN A 29 -14.46 8.96 -12.95
CA GLN A 29 -15.82 8.46 -12.66
C GLN A 29 -15.83 7.06 -12.03
N GLN A 30 -14.79 6.72 -11.29
CA GLN A 30 -14.63 5.45 -10.60
C GLN A 30 -15.21 5.55 -9.19
N LYS A 31 -16.09 4.63 -8.81
CA LYS A 31 -16.52 4.50 -7.41
C LYS A 31 -15.45 3.78 -6.61
N ILE A 32 -15.00 4.39 -5.52
CA ILE A 32 -14.08 3.81 -4.55
C ILE A 32 -14.76 3.59 -3.20
N ASP A 33 -14.29 2.60 -2.46
CA ASP A 33 -14.66 2.34 -1.08
C ASP A 33 -13.39 2.18 -0.24
N PHE A 34 -13.31 2.83 0.91
CA PHE A 34 -12.14 2.73 1.79
C PHE A 34 -12.42 1.71 2.89
N LEU A 35 -11.76 0.57 2.79
CA LEU A 35 -11.86 -0.49 3.78
C LEU A 35 -11.00 -0.17 5.01
N PRO A 36 -11.41 -0.66 6.20
CA PRO A 36 -10.61 -0.56 7.40
C PRO A 36 -9.30 -1.38 7.25
N PRO A 37 -8.20 -1.01 7.95
CA PRO A 37 -6.91 -1.69 7.82
C PRO A 37 -6.95 -3.19 8.14
N GLU A 38 -7.88 -3.62 9.00
CA GLU A 38 -8.11 -5.02 9.37
C GLU A 38 -8.60 -5.87 8.19
N GLU A 39 -9.20 -5.24 7.18
CA GLU A 39 -9.74 -5.88 5.98
C GLU A 39 -8.83 -5.72 4.75
N ILE A 40 -7.55 -5.39 4.95
CA ILE A 40 -6.59 -5.13 3.86
C ILE A 40 -6.37 -6.31 2.90
N ASP A 41 -6.67 -7.53 3.33
CA ASP A 41 -6.62 -8.73 2.49
C ASP A 41 -7.79 -8.83 1.50
N ASN A 42 -8.89 -8.10 1.78
CA ASN A 42 -10.07 -8.08 0.94
C ASN A 42 -10.05 -6.96 -0.11
N ALA A 43 -9.16 -5.96 0.06
CA ALA A 43 -9.08 -4.79 -0.81
C ALA A 43 -8.56 -5.13 -2.22
N ASP A 44 -9.10 -4.43 -3.23
CA ASP A 44 -8.62 -4.49 -4.61
C ASP A 44 -7.25 -3.82 -4.75
N ILE A 45 -7.03 -2.75 -3.97
CA ILE A 45 -5.75 -2.04 -3.85
C ILE A 45 -5.40 -1.90 -2.37
N ALA A 46 -4.22 -2.40 -2.00
CA ALA A 46 -3.66 -2.21 -0.66
C ALA A 46 -2.45 -1.28 -0.71
N PHE A 47 -2.44 -0.27 0.17
CA PHE A 47 -1.29 0.57 0.46
C PHE A 47 -0.72 0.09 1.80
N LEU A 48 0.48 -0.47 1.74
CA LEU A 48 1.19 -0.99 2.90
C LEU A 48 2.44 -0.16 3.12
N THR A 49 2.55 0.43 4.31
CA THR A 49 3.80 1.01 4.77
C THR A 49 4.74 -0.11 5.15
N LEU A 50 5.93 -0.12 4.54
CA LEU A 50 6.99 -1.02 4.95
C LEU A 50 7.72 -0.36 6.13
N ASP A 51 7.63 -0.96 7.31
CA ASP A 51 8.45 -0.58 8.47
C ASP A 51 9.95 -0.86 8.18
N ASP A 52 10.84 -0.38 9.06
CA ASP A 52 12.31 -0.51 8.91
C ASP A 52 12.82 -1.97 8.84
N ASP A 53 12.03 -2.94 9.32
CA ASP A 53 12.41 -4.37 9.39
C ASP A 53 11.91 -5.22 8.20
N TRP A 54 11.36 -4.60 7.15
CA TRP A 54 10.85 -5.34 5.99
C TRP A 54 11.97 -5.72 5.02
N PHE A 55 12.26 -7.02 4.94
CA PHE A 55 13.12 -7.59 3.91
C PHE A 55 12.32 -7.89 2.64
N SER A 56 12.82 -7.44 1.50
CA SER A 56 12.36 -7.91 0.19
C SER A 56 12.72 -9.37 0.00
N ALA A 57 11.81 -10.19 -0.52
CA ALA A 57 12.21 -11.56 -0.85
C ALA A 57 13.16 -11.48 -2.05
N GLY A 58 14.46 -11.60 -1.78
CA GLY A 58 15.51 -12.08 -2.70
C GLY A 58 15.74 -11.38 -4.05
N CYS A 59 14.89 -10.46 -4.51
CA CYS A 59 14.99 -9.90 -5.88
C CYS A 59 14.81 -8.38 -5.97
N TYR A 60 14.50 -7.67 -4.88
CA TYR A 60 14.45 -6.21 -4.86
C TYR A 60 15.46 -5.64 -3.87
N GLN A 61 16.69 -5.38 -4.32
CA GLN A 61 17.63 -4.59 -3.52
C GLN A 61 17.09 -3.16 -3.40
N ILE A 62 16.77 -2.76 -2.17
CA ILE A 62 16.41 -1.39 -1.85
C ILE A 62 17.69 -0.53 -1.96
N PRO A 63 17.70 0.54 -2.77
CA PRO A 63 18.84 1.44 -2.83
C PRO A 63 19.10 2.10 -1.47
N MET A 64 20.35 2.06 -0.98
CA MET A 64 20.71 2.59 0.34
C MET A 64 20.29 4.05 0.57
N HIS A 65 20.27 4.86 -0.49
CA HIS A 65 19.92 6.28 -0.40
C HIS A 65 18.41 6.54 -0.20
N THR A 66 17.55 5.53 -0.39
CA THR A 66 16.11 5.61 -0.11
C THR A 66 15.72 4.78 1.12
N GLN A 67 16.70 4.37 1.93
CA GLN A 67 16.47 3.49 3.08
C GLN A 67 15.50 4.08 4.09
N HIS A 68 15.60 5.39 4.36
CA HIS A 68 14.80 6.13 5.34
C HIS A 68 13.54 6.80 4.76
N GLN A 69 13.19 6.53 3.50
CA GLN A 69 11.98 7.08 2.90
C GLN A 69 10.79 6.14 3.16
N LEU A 70 9.64 6.74 3.48
CA LEU A 70 8.37 6.02 3.59
C LEU A 70 8.06 5.31 2.26
N ARG A 71 7.94 3.98 2.31
CA ARG A 71 7.64 3.19 1.11
C ARG A 71 6.22 2.70 1.16
N VAL A 72 5.53 2.92 0.05
CA VAL A 72 4.16 2.46 -0.12
C VAL A 72 4.11 1.56 -1.35
N ILE A 73 3.81 0.29 -1.14
CA ILE A 73 3.57 -0.64 -2.25
C ILE A 73 2.12 -0.46 -2.70
N ILE A 74 1.93 -0.33 -4.02
CA ILE A 74 0.61 -0.36 -4.66
C ILE A 74 0.51 -1.68 -5.42
N CYS A 75 -0.46 -2.52 -5.05
CA CYS A 75 -0.64 -3.81 -5.68
C CYS A 75 -2.10 -4.13 -5.93
N ASN A 76 -2.36 -4.91 -6.98
CA ASN A 76 -3.68 -5.48 -7.21
C ASN A 76 -3.84 -6.78 -6.40
N LYS A 77 -5.10 -7.17 -6.14
CA LYS A 77 -5.46 -8.36 -5.37
C LYS A 77 -4.77 -9.65 -5.83
N CYS A 78 -4.62 -9.87 -7.14
CA CYS A 78 -4.05 -11.10 -7.71
C CYS A 78 -2.52 -11.17 -7.60
N ASP A 79 -1.86 -10.03 -7.45
CA ASP A 79 -0.40 -9.94 -7.38
C ASP A 79 0.12 -9.85 -5.93
N LYS A 80 -0.79 -9.77 -4.95
CA LYS A 80 -0.45 -9.70 -3.52
C LYS A 80 0.40 -10.90 -3.05
N GLU A 81 0.12 -12.10 -3.54
CA GLU A 81 0.90 -13.31 -3.21
C GLU A 81 2.27 -13.35 -3.91
N LYS A 82 2.42 -12.66 -5.04
CA LYS A 82 3.71 -12.53 -5.76
C LYS A 82 4.61 -11.49 -5.09
N LEU A 83 4.03 -10.58 -4.33
CA LEU A 83 4.73 -9.67 -3.43
C LEU A 83 5.12 -10.41 -2.16
N MET A 84 5.88 -11.51 -2.32
CA MET A 84 6.59 -12.06 -1.19
C MET A 84 7.65 -11.04 -0.76
N PHE A 85 7.39 -10.31 0.32
CA PHE A 85 8.40 -9.63 1.11
C PHE A 85 8.47 -10.46 2.39
N ARG A 86 9.37 -11.45 2.39
CA ARG A 86 9.54 -12.31 3.56
C ARG A 86 10.42 -11.56 4.57
N PRO A 87 10.02 -11.40 5.83
CA PRO A 87 10.98 -11.05 6.88
C PRO A 87 12.09 -12.09 6.85
N CYS A 88 13.34 -11.66 6.76
CA CYS A 88 14.47 -12.57 6.86
C CYS A 88 14.40 -13.29 8.22
N LEU A 89 14.37 -14.61 8.17
CA LEU A 89 14.73 -15.46 9.31
C LEU A 89 16.25 -15.39 9.53
#